data_AF-A0A8J2JJ60-F1
#
_entry.id   AF-A0A8J2JJ60-F1
#
_cell.length_a   1.000
_cell.length_b   1.000
_cell.length_c   1.000
_cell.angle_alpha   90.00
_cell.angle_beta   90.00
_cell.angle_gamma   90.00
#
_symmetry.space_group_name_H-M   'P 1'
#
loop_
_entity.id
_entity.type
_entity.pdbx_description
1 polymer ?
#
loop_
_entity_poly.entity_id
_entity_poly.type
_entity_poly.pdbx_seq_one_letter_code
_entity_poly.pdbx_strand_id
1 'polypeptide(L)'
;MTSIYRRCESKGKEELFITSKLWTKIPPVINQIEVSPYLTNVELVDFCSSKGVIVTGFGCFGSTPIESPGGDIAQPQILEEEHLKRLAEKYNKSVAQVILRWAIQRNIVVIPKSVTKTRIEDNIHVFDFTLTSDEMKQINTLNRNTRTVTGLWAKTHKYFPFPRIPNIKLNNGREMPIIGLGTWKSQPGEVTNAVKYAIDTGYRHIDCATYYQNENEVGEGIRAKIDEGVVSREELFITSKL
;
A
#
# COMPACT_ATOMS: atom_id res chain seq x y z
N MET A 1 30.56 14.30 -10.80
CA MET A 1 30.51 13.21 -9.81
C MET A 1 30.60 13.85 -8.42
N THR A 2 29.48 14.37 -7.91
CA THR A 2 29.41 14.93 -6.54
C THR A 2 27.96 14.93 -6.06
N SER A 3 27.77 14.53 -4.81
CA SER A 3 26.53 14.17 -4.14
C SER A 3 25.51 15.31 -3.99
N ILE A 4 24.23 15.00 -4.18
CA ILE A 4 23.14 15.75 -3.52
C ILE A 4 22.19 14.73 -2.87
N TYR A 5 22.58 14.29 -1.67
CA TYR A 5 21.64 13.72 -0.70
C TYR A 5 20.92 14.88 0.01
N ARG A 6 19.60 15.00 -0.17
CA ARG A 6 18.71 15.63 0.81
C ARG A 6 17.59 14.64 1.19
N ARG A 7 17.59 14.28 2.48
CA ARG A 7 16.50 13.81 3.38
C ARG A 7 15.09 14.05 2.80
N CYS A 8 14.22 13.06 2.56
CA CYS A 8 13.39 12.31 3.53
C CYS A 8 12.77 13.29 4.55
N GLU A 9 11.60 13.85 4.29
CA GLU A 9 10.29 13.29 4.73
C GLU A 9 9.11 13.54 3.74
N SER A 10 9.36 14.11 2.55
CA SER A 10 8.33 14.47 1.54
C SER A 10 8.25 13.54 0.30
N LYS A 11 9.05 12.46 0.26
CA LYS A 11 9.54 11.86 -0.99
C LYS A 11 8.52 11.10 -1.87
N GLY A 12 7.39 10.62 -1.36
CA GLY A 12 6.43 9.89 -2.19
C GLY A 12 5.81 10.74 -3.32
N LYS A 13 5.60 12.04 -3.06
CA LYS A 13 4.96 12.96 -4.03
C LYS A 13 5.96 13.45 -5.08
N GLU A 14 7.22 13.71 -4.70
CA GLU A 14 8.25 14.14 -5.65
C GLU A 14 8.77 12.97 -6.50
N GLU A 15 8.80 11.73 -6.01
CA GLU A 15 9.35 10.59 -6.74
C GLU A 15 8.60 10.22 -8.03
N LEU A 16 7.28 10.44 -8.07
CA LEU A 16 6.47 10.30 -9.30
C LEU A 16 6.99 11.19 -10.46
N PHE A 17 7.49 12.38 -10.10
CA PHE A 17 8.10 13.30 -11.05
C PHE A 17 9.61 13.13 -11.17
N ILE A 18 10.29 12.52 -10.19
CA ILE A 18 11.73 12.24 -10.28
C ILE A 18 11.99 11.12 -11.29
N THR A 19 11.17 10.06 -11.35
CA THR A 19 11.35 8.99 -12.36
C THR A 19 11.04 9.48 -13.78
N SER A 20 10.16 10.46 -13.97
CA SER A 20 9.96 11.06 -15.29
C SER A 20 11.01 12.14 -15.62
N LYS A 21 11.34 13.05 -14.69
CA LYS A 21 12.34 14.12 -14.93
C LYS A 21 13.76 13.61 -15.10
N LEU A 22 14.12 12.47 -14.53
CA LEU A 22 15.44 11.87 -14.72
C LEU A 22 15.64 11.28 -16.13
N TRP A 23 14.56 10.99 -16.86
CA TRP A 23 14.63 10.22 -18.11
C TRP A 23 13.93 10.87 -19.31
N THR A 24 13.06 11.87 -19.09
CA THR A 24 12.30 12.52 -20.17
C THR A 24 12.05 14.00 -19.92
N LYS A 25 12.13 14.81 -20.99
CA LYS A 25 11.79 16.24 -20.98
C LYS A 25 10.28 16.51 -20.96
N ILE A 26 9.47 15.48 -21.21
CA ILE A 26 8.02 15.57 -21.30
C ILE A 26 7.43 15.07 -19.96
N PRO A 27 6.65 15.89 -19.25
CA PRO A 27 6.02 15.49 -17.99
C PRO A 27 4.96 14.40 -18.24
N PRO A 28 4.74 13.49 -17.28
CA PRO A 28 3.67 12.51 -17.39
C PRO A 28 2.31 13.23 -17.39
N VAL A 29 1.38 12.75 -18.22
CA VAL A 29 0.01 13.28 -18.28
C VAL A 29 -0.98 12.42 -17.49
N ILE A 30 -0.62 11.16 -17.24
CA ILE A 30 -1.42 10.18 -16.51
C ILE A 30 -0.55 9.51 -15.45
N ASN A 31 -1.12 9.28 -14.27
CA ASN A 31 -0.59 8.39 -13.25
C ASN A 31 -1.61 7.28 -12.96
N GLN A 32 -1.30 6.04 -13.33
CA GLN A 32 -2.18 4.90 -13.06
C GLN A 32 -1.83 4.27 -11.70
N ILE A 33 -2.75 4.30 -10.75
CA ILE A 33 -2.56 3.81 -9.37
C ILE A 33 -3.78 3.04 -8.89
N GLU A 34 -3.60 2.24 -7.84
CA GLU A 34 -4.71 1.54 -7.17
C GLU A 34 -5.61 2.57 -6.48
N VAL A 35 -6.93 2.51 -6.69
CA VAL A 35 -7.89 3.40 -6.02
C VAL A 35 -9.14 2.61 -5.70
N SER A 36 -9.52 2.54 -4.42
CA SER A 36 -10.78 1.95 -3.93
C SER A 36 -11.25 2.71 -2.67
N PRO A 37 -12.49 2.50 -2.18
CA PRO A 37 -12.89 3.04 -0.88
C PRO A 37 -11.99 2.62 0.29
N TYR A 38 -11.29 1.48 0.23
CA TYR A 38 -10.32 1.06 1.26
C TYR A 38 -8.90 1.63 1.05
N LEU A 39 -8.59 2.11 -0.15
CA LEU A 39 -7.36 2.80 -0.50
C LEU A 39 -7.68 4.05 -1.34
N THR A 40 -8.09 5.11 -0.66
CA THR A 40 -8.69 6.26 -1.34
C THR A 40 -7.68 7.12 -2.09
N ASN A 41 -6.42 7.14 -1.62
CA ASN A 41 -5.33 7.92 -2.20
C ASN A 41 -5.67 9.42 -2.38
N VAL A 42 -6.47 10.01 -1.47
CA VAL A 42 -6.89 11.42 -1.55
C VAL A 42 -5.69 12.35 -1.79
N GLU A 43 -4.67 12.26 -0.95
CA GLU A 43 -3.50 13.14 -1.06
C GLU A 43 -2.71 12.98 -2.37
N LEU A 44 -2.60 11.77 -2.91
CA LEU A 44 -1.87 11.51 -4.13
C LEU A 44 -2.67 11.96 -5.36
N VAL A 45 -3.99 11.79 -5.33
CA VAL A 45 -4.91 12.30 -6.36
C VAL A 45 -4.88 13.83 -6.39
N ASP A 46 -4.99 14.48 -5.23
CA ASP A 46 -4.92 15.94 -5.12
C ASP A 46 -3.57 16.47 -5.59
N PHE A 47 -2.48 15.77 -5.24
CA PHE A 47 -1.15 16.12 -5.73
C PHE A 47 -1.04 15.99 -7.25
N CYS A 48 -1.49 14.89 -7.85
CA CYS A 48 -1.48 14.72 -9.32
C CYS A 48 -2.30 15.83 -10.00
N SER A 49 -3.50 16.10 -9.47
CA SER A 49 -4.39 17.17 -9.95
C SER A 49 -3.71 18.54 -9.89
N SER A 50 -3.01 18.87 -8.78
CA SER A 50 -2.25 20.12 -8.64
C SER A 50 -1.12 20.29 -9.65
N LYS A 51 -0.73 19.22 -10.35
CA LYS A 51 0.31 19.20 -11.38
C LYS A 51 -0.25 19.02 -12.79
N GLY A 52 -1.58 19.03 -12.95
CA GLY A 52 -2.23 18.77 -14.24
C GLY A 52 -2.07 17.31 -14.72
N VAL A 53 -1.81 16.38 -13.80
CA VAL A 53 -1.69 14.94 -14.09
C VAL A 53 -2.99 14.26 -13.72
N ILE A 54 -3.60 13.57 -14.67
CA ILE A 54 -4.83 12.81 -14.45
C ILE A 54 -4.50 11.47 -13.77
N VAL A 55 -5.33 11.07 -12.82
CA VAL A 55 -5.21 9.74 -12.21
C VAL A 55 -6.10 8.74 -12.95
N THR A 56 -5.54 7.57 -13.26
CA THR A 56 -6.32 6.40 -13.66
C THR A 56 -6.33 5.38 -12.52
N GLY A 57 -7.50 5.10 -11.95
CA GLY A 57 -7.70 4.15 -10.87
C GLY A 57 -7.87 2.72 -11.38
N PHE A 58 -6.97 1.81 -10.99
CA PHE A 58 -7.19 0.36 -11.10
C PHE A 58 -7.64 -0.23 -9.75
N GLY A 59 -8.16 -1.46 -9.76
CA GLY A 59 -8.51 -2.18 -8.53
C GLY A 59 -9.69 -1.58 -7.76
N CYS A 60 -10.62 -0.89 -8.45
CA CYS A 60 -11.72 -0.16 -7.83
C CYS A 60 -12.59 -1.00 -6.89
N PHE A 61 -12.75 -2.30 -7.18
CA PHE A 61 -13.55 -3.23 -6.40
C PHE A 61 -12.72 -4.05 -5.40
N GLY A 62 -11.49 -3.61 -5.09
CA GLY A 62 -10.50 -4.45 -4.43
C GLY A 62 -10.07 -5.61 -5.33
N SER A 63 -9.37 -6.59 -4.77
CA SER A 63 -9.15 -7.88 -5.45
C SER A 63 -9.03 -9.01 -4.44
N THR A 64 -9.41 -10.22 -4.88
CA THR A 64 -9.07 -11.46 -4.19
C THR A 64 -7.75 -11.99 -4.74
N PRO A 65 -6.94 -12.75 -3.96
CA PRO A 65 -5.62 -13.22 -4.42
C PRO A 65 -5.73 -14.13 -5.65
N ILE A 66 -6.86 -14.82 -5.81
CA ILE A 66 -7.11 -15.76 -6.91
C ILE A 66 -7.41 -15.02 -8.23
N GLU A 67 -7.97 -13.82 -8.18
CA GLU A 67 -8.44 -13.10 -9.38
C GLU A 67 -7.43 -12.10 -9.95
N SER A 68 -6.31 -11.86 -9.26
CA SER A 68 -5.28 -10.91 -9.68
C SER A 68 -3.91 -11.57 -9.76
N PRO A 69 -3.34 -11.79 -10.95
CA PRO A 69 -1.91 -12.04 -11.10
C PRO A 69 -1.13 -10.88 -10.45
N GLY A 70 -0.51 -11.13 -9.30
CA GLY A 70 0.19 -10.11 -8.49
C GLY A 70 -0.63 -9.46 -7.36
N GLY A 71 -1.82 -9.97 -7.04
CA GLY A 71 -2.54 -9.61 -5.82
C GLY A 71 -1.92 -10.32 -4.62
N ASP A 72 -1.36 -9.55 -3.67
CA ASP A 72 -0.60 -10.12 -2.55
C ASP A 72 -1.49 -10.42 -1.33
N ILE A 73 -2.66 -9.77 -1.24
CA ILE A 73 -3.54 -9.82 -0.06
C ILE A 73 -5.00 -9.91 -0.48
N ALA A 74 -5.77 -10.78 0.19
CA ALA A 74 -7.22 -10.81 0.07
C ALA A 74 -7.82 -9.60 0.77
N GLN A 75 -8.55 -8.75 0.05
CA GLN A 75 -9.35 -7.73 0.72
C GLN A 75 -10.71 -8.28 1.16
N PRO A 76 -11.27 -7.79 2.29
CA PRO A 76 -12.68 -7.98 2.58
C PRO A 76 -13.49 -7.54 1.35
N GLN A 77 -14.60 -8.23 1.07
CA GLN A 77 -15.41 -7.93 -0.10
C GLN A 77 -15.99 -6.52 0.05
N ILE A 78 -15.34 -5.52 -0.54
CA ILE A 78 -15.77 -4.12 -0.52
C ILE A 78 -17.18 -3.95 -1.12
N LEU A 79 -17.57 -4.89 -1.99
CA LEU A 79 -18.90 -4.99 -2.56
C LEU A 79 -19.97 -5.36 -1.52
N GLU A 80 -19.57 -5.91 -0.38
CA GLU A 80 -20.44 -6.29 0.74
C GLU A 80 -20.54 -5.22 1.83
N GLU A 81 -19.84 -4.08 1.69
CA GLU A 81 -19.88 -2.99 2.67
C GLU A 81 -21.29 -2.43 2.83
N GLU A 82 -21.85 -2.56 4.04
CA GLU A 82 -23.22 -2.16 4.38
C GLU A 82 -23.50 -0.68 4.08
N HIS A 83 -22.49 0.18 4.28
CA HIS A 83 -22.63 1.59 3.92
C HIS A 83 -22.81 1.81 2.42
N LEU A 84 -22.05 1.08 1.59
CA LEU A 84 -22.15 1.18 0.14
C LEU A 84 -23.44 0.54 -0.38
N LYS A 85 -23.91 -0.56 0.24
CA LYS A 85 -25.23 -1.16 -0.04
C LYS A 85 -26.37 -0.17 0.18
N ARG A 86 -26.37 0.57 1.29
CA ARG A 86 -27.39 1.62 1.55
C ARG A 86 -27.38 2.72 0.49
N LEU A 87 -26.21 3.13 0.00
CA LEU A 87 -26.13 4.10 -1.09
C LEU A 87 -26.61 3.49 -2.42
N ALA A 88 -26.25 2.23 -2.68
CA ALA A 88 -26.68 1.50 -3.85
C ALA A 88 -28.23 1.42 -3.92
N GLU A 89 -28.88 1.06 -2.81
CA GLU A 89 -30.34 1.09 -2.67
C GLU A 89 -30.93 2.48 -2.90
N LYS A 90 -30.38 3.51 -2.23
CA LYS A 90 -30.85 4.90 -2.37
C LYS A 90 -30.90 5.37 -3.82
N TYR A 91 -29.89 5.02 -4.61
CA TYR A 91 -29.78 5.45 -6.01
C TYR A 91 -30.36 4.46 -7.01
N ASN A 92 -30.90 3.32 -6.54
CA ASN A 92 -31.30 2.19 -7.39
C ASN A 92 -30.16 1.77 -8.34
N LYS A 93 -28.98 1.55 -7.76
CA LYS A 93 -27.74 1.18 -8.42
C LYS A 93 -27.10 -0.03 -7.73
N SER A 94 -26.10 -0.63 -8.36
CA SER A 94 -25.25 -1.62 -7.72
C SER A 94 -24.15 -0.95 -6.88
N VAL A 95 -23.58 -1.67 -5.91
CA VAL A 95 -22.42 -1.20 -5.14
C VAL A 95 -21.24 -0.86 -6.05
N ALA A 96 -21.02 -1.65 -7.11
CA ALA A 96 -19.98 -1.38 -8.11
C ALA A 96 -20.19 -0.01 -8.78
N GLN A 97 -21.43 0.31 -9.19
CA GLN A 97 -21.76 1.61 -9.79
C GLN A 97 -21.52 2.77 -8.81
N VAL A 98 -21.85 2.62 -7.52
CA VAL A 98 -21.56 3.62 -6.48
C VAL A 98 -20.06 3.87 -6.36
N ILE A 99 -19.24 2.82 -6.32
CA ILE A 99 -17.78 2.92 -6.24
C ILE A 99 -17.21 3.64 -7.48
N LEU A 100 -17.65 3.25 -8.68
CA LEU A 100 -17.20 3.89 -9.92
C LEU A 100 -17.60 5.36 -9.97
N ARG A 101 -18.84 5.68 -9.59
CA ARG A 101 -19.32 7.06 -9.52
C ARG A 101 -18.51 7.90 -8.54
N TRP A 102 -18.21 7.35 -7.37
CA TRP A 102 -17.36 8.00 -6.37
C TRP A 102 -15.97 8.33 -6.92
N ALA A 103 -15.31 7.40 -7.61
CA ALA A 103 -14.01 7.68 -8.21
C ALA A 103 -14.10 8.73 -9.33
N ILE A 104 -15.08 8.61 -10.23
CA ILE A 104 -15.30 9.56 -11.33
C ILE A 104 -15.54 10.98 -10.82
N GLN A 105 -16.36 11.15 -9.77
CA GLN A 105 -16.61 12.46 -9.15
C GLN A 105 -15.37 13.08 -8.48
N ARG A 106 -14.32 12.30 -8.26
CA ARG A 106 -13.01 12.79 -7.80
C ARG A 106 -12.05 13.13 -8.96
N ASN A 107 -12.56 13.21 -10.19
CA ASN A 107 -11.79 13.40 -11.42
C ASN A 107 -10.76 12.28 -11.66
N ILE A 108 -11.13 11.05 -11.32
CA ILE A 108 -10.32 9.85 -11.55
C ILE A 108 -10.92 9.06 -12.71
N VAL A 109 -10.10 8.72 -13.70
CA VAL A 109 -10.48 7.79 -14.77
C VAL A 109 -10.52 6.37 -14.18
N VAL A 110 -11.60 5.62 -14.40
CA VAL A 110 -11.75 4.25 -13.89
C VAL A 110 -11.66 3.23 -15.02
N ILE A 111 -11.06 2.06 -14.72
CA ILE A 111 -10.85 0.97 -15.69
C ILE A 111 -11.32 -0.39 -15.12
N PRO A 112 -12.62 -0.56 -14.83
CA PRO A 112 -13.12 -1.82 -14.26
C PRO A 112 -12.99 -2.97 -15.27
N LYS A 113 -12.35 -4.07 -14.86
CA LYS A 113 -12.26 -5.28 -15.66
C LYS A 113 -13.50 -6.16 -15.46
N SER A 114 -14.10 -6.63 -16.55
CA SER A 114 -15.13 -7.66 -16.54
C SER A 114 -15.13 -8.44 -17.85
N VAL A 115 -15.53 -9.70 -17.81
CA VAL A 115 -15.89 -10.51 -19.00
C VAL A 115 -17.37 -10.91 -18.99
N THR A 116 -18.11 -10.52 -17.95
CA THR A 116 -19.54 -10.79 -17.80
C THR A 116 -20.35 -9.65 -18.42
N LYS A 117 -21.20 -9.96 -19.41
CA LYS A 117 -21.99 -8.99 -20.17
C LYS A 117 -22.77 -8.00 -19.29
N THR A 118 -23.57 -8.50 -18.36
CA THR A 118 -24.40 -7.65 -17.48
C THR A 118 -23.57 -6.69 -16.63
N ARG A 119 -22.42 -7.15 -16.10
CA ARG A 119 -21.50 -6.27 -15.36
C ARG A 119 -20.87 -5.19 -16.23
N ILE A 120 -20.57 -5.50 -17.50
CA ILE A 120 -20.03 -4.51 -18.45
C ILE A 120 -21.08 -3.44 -18.74
N GLU A 121 -22.34 -3.86 -18.96
CA GLU A 121 -23.48 -2.96 -19.13
C GLU A 121 -23.70 -2.10 -17.87
N ASP A 122 -23.73 -2.70 -16.68
CA ASP A 122 -23.89 -1.96 -15.43
C ASP A 122 -22.78 -0.92 -15.20
N ASN A 123 -21.52 -1.28 -15.46
CA ASN A 123 -20.36 -0.44 -15.17
C ASN A 123 -20.36 0.89 -15.94
N ILE A 124 -20.98 0.96 -17.13
CA ILE A 124 -21.04 2.21 -17.90
C ILE A 124 -22.22 3.11 -17.47
N HIS A 125 -23.24 2.56 -16.82
CA HIS A 125 -24.43 3.29 -16.36
C HIS A 125 -24.21 4.01 -15.01
N VAL A 126 -23.19 4.85 -14.96
CA VAL A 126 -22.73 5.58 -13.76
C VAL A 126 -22.79 7.11 -13.91
N PHE A 127 -23.45 7.61 -14.96
CA PHE A 127 -23.51 9.04 -15.29
C PHE A 127 -24.88 9.67 -15.04
N ASP A 128 -25.89 8.87 -14.72
CA ASP A 128 -27.29 9.26 -14.50
C ASP A 128 -27.63 9.52 -13.02
N PHE A 129 -26.65 9.45 -12.12
CA PHE A 129 -26.80 9.82 -10.72
C PHE A 129 -25.56 10.58 -10.22
N THR A 130 -25.69 11.26 -9.09
CA THR A 130 -24.60 12.00 -8.45
C THR A 130 -24.66 11.79 -6.94
N LEU A 131 -23.51 11.40 -6.37
CA LEU A 131 -23.28 11.33 -4.94
C LEU A 131 -23.12 12.75 -4.40
N THR A 132 -23.79 13.05 -3.29
CA THR A 132 -23.66 14.32 -2.59
C THR A 132 -22.26 14.47 -1.98
N SER A 133 -21.84 15.70 -1.70
CA SER A 133 -20.55 15.98 -1.05
C SER A 133 -20.38 15.23 0.28
N ASP A 134 -21.46 15.01 1.03
CA ASP A 134 -21.39 14.29 2.30
C ASP A 134 -21.26 12.79 2.10
N GLU A 135 -21.93 12.19 1.12
CA GLU A 135 -21.74 10.77 0.77
C GLU A 135 -20.34 10.51 0.23
N MET A 136 -19.80 11.44 -0.57
CA MET A 136 -18.41 11.38 -1.02
C MET A 136 -17.44 11.37 0.16
N LYS A 137 -17.67 12.21 1.18
CA LYS A 137 -16.88 12.20 2.42
C LYS A 137 -17.07 10.91 3.21
N GLN A 138 -18.30 10.40 3.32
CA GLN A 138 -18.59 9.16 4.04
C GLN A 138 -17.87 7.97 3.40
N ILE A 139 -17.91 7.83 2.07
CA ILE A 139 -17.14 6.79 1.36
C ILE A 139 -15.63 6.95 1.64
N ASN A 140 -15.11 8.18 1.70
CA ASN A 140 -13.70 8.41 2.03
C ASN A 140 -13.33 7.94 3.45
N THR A 141 -14.28 7.90 4.40
CA THR A 141 -14.03 7.37 5.76
C THR A 141 -13.84 5.86 5.80
N LEU A 142 -14.20 5.14 4.73
CA LEU A 142 -13.92 3.71 4.59
C LEU A 142 -12.43 3.42 4.37
N ASN A 143 -11.60 4.45 4.16
CA ASN A 143 -10.17 4.28 3.91
C ASN A 143 -9.48 3.55 5.06
N ARG A 144 -8.80 2.45 4.74
CA ARG A 144 -7.99 1.66 5.68
C ARG A 144 -6.52 1.67 5.32
N ASN A 145 -6.14 2.41 4.27
CA ASN A 145 -4.81 2.31 3.63
C ASN A 145 -4.46 0.86 3.24
N THR A 146 -5.47 0.05 2.91
CA THR A 146 -5.30 -1.37 2.58
C THR A 146 -5.09 -1.51 1.08
N ARG A 147 -3.93 -2.04 0.69
CA ARG A 147 -3.51 -2.21 -0.69
C ARG A 147 -3.62 -3.67 -1.10
N THR A 148 -4.23 -3.95 -2.25
CA THR A 148 -4.28 -5.31 -2.82
C THR A 148 -3.01 -5.65 -3.58
N VAL A 149 -2.47 -4.69 -4.36
CA VAL A 149 -1.24 -4.89 -5.14
C VAL A 149 -0.08 -4.26 -4.39
N THR A 150 0.48 -4.99 -3.41
CA THR A 150 1.54 -4.48 -2.53
C THR A 150 2.92 -4.47 -3.17
N GLY A 151 3.10 -5.16 -4.30
CA GLY A 151 4.33 -5.14 -5.07
C GLY A 151 5.51 -5.73 -4.30
N LEU A 152 5.27 -6.59 -3.31
CA LEU A 152 6.30 -7.10 -2.40
C LEU A 152 7.44 -7.81 -3.15
N TRP A 153 7.16 -8.36 -4.35
CA TRP A 153 8.14 -8.92 -5.27
C TRP A 153 9.23 -7.92 -5.72
N ALA A 154 8.97 -6.61 -5.63
CA ALA A 154 9.90 -5.54 -5.97
C ALA A 154 10.36 -4.70 -4.77
N LYS A 155 10.11 -5.14 -3.53
CA LYS A 155 10.36 -4.31 -2.32
C LYS A 155 11.82 -3.89 -2.11
N THR A 156 12.76 -4.67 -2.63
CA THR A 156 14.20 -4.37 -2.57
C THR A 156 14.65 -3.41 -3.67
N HIS A 157 13.79 -3.14 -4.65
CA HIS A 157 14.11 -2.26 -5.75
C HIS A 157 14.27 -0.81 -5.25
N LYS A 158 15.32 -0.12 -5.74
CA LYS A 158 15.66 1.25 -5.32
C LYS A 158 14.48 2.23 -5.43
N TYR A 159 13.62 2.03 -6.41
CA TYR A 159 12.46 2.87 -6.73
C TYR A 159 11.12 2.23 -6.29
N PHE A 160 11.14 1.34 -5.30
CA PHE A 160 9.91 0.78 -4.75
C PHE A 160 8.98 1.91 -4.26
N PRO A 161 7.75 2.02 -4.78
CA PRO A 161 6.94 3.24 -4.68
C PRO A 161 6.15 3.37 -3.37
N PHE A 162 6.21 2.38 -2.49
CA PHE A 162 5.41 2.35 -1.26
C PHE A 162 6.25 2.69 -0.02
N PRO A 163 5.63 3.19 1.06
CA PRO A 163 6.35 3.66 2.24
C PRO A 163 7.27 2.56 2.78
N ARG A 164 8.56 2.85 2.83
CA ARG A 164 9.51 2.11 3.67
C ARG A 164 9.41 2.66 5.08
N ILE A 165 9.62 1.80 6.08
CA ILE A 165 9.82 2.27 7.46
C ILE A 165 10.89 3.37 7.44
N PRO A 166 10.61 4.57 7.99
CA PRO A 166 11.60 5.64 8.00
C PRO A 166 12.88 5.19 8.72
N ASN A 167 14.04 5.63 8.21
CA ASN A 167 15.31 5.39 8.86
C ASN A 167 15.76 6.62 9.66
N ILE A 168 16.43 6.38 10.79
CA ILE A 168 17.24 7.37 11.48
C ILE A 168 18.72 7.19 11.09
N LYS A 169 19.44 8.31 10.94
CA LYS A 169 20.88 8.30 10.66
C LYS A 169 21.65 8.17 11.97
N LEU A 170 22.50 7.14 12.05
CA LEU A 170 23.38 6.87 13.19
C LEU A 170 24.65 7.72 13.13
N ASN A 171 25.37 7.83 14.26
CA ASN A 171 26.60 8.60 14.40
C ASN A 171 27.75 8.11 13.48
N ASN A 172 27.73 6.85 13.07
CA ASN A 172 28.68 6.25 12.13
C ASN A 172 28.25 6.38 10.65
N GLY A 173 27.20 7.15 10.38
CA GLY A 173 26.68 7.38 9.03
C GLY A 173 25.79 6.27 8.47
N ARG A 174 25.61 5.14 9.17
CA ARG A 174 24.65 4.09 8.81
C ARG A 174 23.22 4.54 9.08
N GLU A 175 22.27 3.82 8.49
CA GLU A 175 20.84 4.03 8.67
C GLU A 175 20.23 2.88 9.47
N MET A 176 19.26 3.19 10.33
CA MET A 176 18.52 2.21 11.14
C MET A 176 17.01 2.46 11.01
N PRO A 177 16.18 1.43 10.76
CA PRO A 177 14.73 1.58 10.79
C PRO A 177 14.24 2.09 12.15
N ILE A 178 13.38 3.11 12.13
CA ILE A 178 12.95 3.84 13.34
C ILE A 178 12.09 2.98 14.28
N ILE A 179 11.44 1.93 13.76
CA ILE A 179 10.64 0.98 14.54
C ILE A 179 11.27 -0.40 14.43
N GLY A 180 11.43 -1.05 15.59
CA GLY A 180 11.91 -2.42 15.70
C GLY A 180 10.94 -3.30 16.47
N LEU A 181 10.93 -4.60 16.17
CA LEU A 181 10.19 -5.60 16.92
C LEU A 181 10.98 -5.96 18.19
N GLY A 182 10.42 -5.68 19.36
CA GLY A 182 10.96 -6.16 20.64
C GLY A 182 10.58 -7.62 20.89
N THR A 183 11.54 -8.41 21.37
CA THR A 183 11.34 -9.85 21.67
C THR A 183 11.29 -10.16 23.17
N TRP A 184 11.20 -9.13 24.02
CA TRP A 184 11.16 -9.33 25.48
C TRP A 184 9.82 -9.91 25.94
N LYS A 185 9.87 -10.85 26.90
CA LYS A 185 8.71 -11.41 27.62
C LYS A 185 7.69 -12.15 26.73
N SER A 186 8.09 -12.60 25.55
CA SER A 186 7.32 -13.53 24.74
C SER A 186 7.28 -14.92 25.39
N GLN A 187 6.20 -15.68 25.16
CA GLN A 187 6.17 -17.08 25.61
C GLN A 187 7.09 -17.94 24.72
N PRO A 188 7.64 -19.05 25.25
CA PRO A 188 8.37 -20.02 24.44
C PRO A 188 7.53 -20.51 23.25
N GLY A 189 8.12 -20.50 22.05
CA GLY A 189 7.49 -20.93 20.79
C GLY A 189 6.71 -19.83 20.04
N GLU A 190 6.57 -18.63 20.59
CA GLU A 190 5.89 -17.51 19.93
C GLU A 190 6.84 -16.63 19.12
N VAL A 191 8.13 -16.59 19.47
CA VAL A 191 9.07 -15.59 18.96
C VAL A 191 9.39 -15.82 17.50
N THR A 192 9.58 -17.09 17.09
CA THR A 192 9.82 -17.44 15.68
C THR A 192 8.70 -16.91 14.78
N ASN A 193 7.44 -17.10 15.16
CA ASN A 193 6.30 -16.62 14.39
C ASN A 193 6.18 -15.09 14.44
N ALA A 194 6.40 -14.46 15.59
CA ALA A 194 6.39 -13.00 15.72
C ALA A 194 7.41 -12.34 14.79
N VAL A 195 8.63 -12.88 14.72
CA VAL A 195 9.69 -12.40 13.81
C VAL A 195 9.29 -12.59 12.35
N LYS A 196 8.73 -13.74 11.98
CA LYS A 196 8.23 -14.00 10.62
C LYS A 196 7.15 -12.98 10.23
N TYR A 197 6.14 -12.79 11.08
CA TYR A 197 5.06 -11.82 10.82
C TYR A 197 5.58 -10.40 10.72
N ALA A 198 6.53 -10.01 11.58
CA ALA A 198 7.12 -8.68 11.52
C ALA A 198 7.84 -8.45 10.18
N ILE A 199 8.66 -9.41 9.73
CA ILE A 199 9.38 -9.31 8.46
C ILE A 199 8.41 -9.23 7.25
N ASP A 200 7.38 -10.08 7.25
CA ASP A 200 6.33 -10.09 6.21
C ASP A 200 5.56 -8.77 6.19
N THR A 201 5.32 -8.17 7.37
CA THR A 201 4.65 -6.87 7.54
C THR A 201 5.55 -5.69 7.13
N GLY A 202 6.86 -5.91 7.03
CA GLY A 202 7.82 -4.90 6.57
C GLY A 202 8.84 -4.44 7.60
N TYR A 203 8.88 -5.01 8.82
CA TYR A 203 9.93 -4.73 9.79
C TYR A 203 11.31 -5.11 9.24
N ARG A 204 12.28 -4.27 9.53
CA ARG A 204 13.70 -4.47 9.21
C ARG A 204 14.61 -4.27 10.41
N HIS A 205 14.06 -4.00 11.58
CA HIS A 205 14.79 -3.87 12.84
C HIS A 205 14.21 -4.87 13.84
N ILE A 206 15.06 -5.75 14.38
CA ILE A 206 14.71 -6.69 15.44
C ILE A 206 15.52 -6.35 16.68
N ASP A 207 14.84 -6.13 17.79
CA ASP A 207 15.42 -5.77 19.08
C ASP A 207 15.46 -7.00 20.00
N CYS A 208 16.68 -7.37 20.39
CA CYS A 208 16.98 -8.54 21.19
C CYS A 208 17.79 -8.14 22.44
N ALA A 209 17.98 -9.11 23.35
CA ALA A 209 18.98 -9.06 24.40
C ALA A 209 19.31 -10.48 24.86
N THR A 210 20.56 -10.71 25.27
CA THR A 210 21.02 -12.04 25.75
C THR A 210 20.24 -12.52 26.98
N TYR A 211 19.73 -11.60 27.79
CA TYR A 211 18.94 -11.93 28.98
C TYR A 211 17.57 -12.55 28.64
N TYR A 212 17.06 -12.38 27.41
CA TYR A 212 15.74 -12.86 27.03
C TYR A 212 15.73 -14.36 26.76
N GLN A 213 16.90 -14.96 26.50
CA GLN A 213 17.10 -16.41 26.27
C GLN A 213 16.24 -16.98 25.14
N ASN A 214 15.90 -16.15 24.15
CA ASN A 214 15.06 -16.51 23.00
C ASN A 214 15.75 -16.29 21.66
N GLU A 215 17.08 -16.18 21.66
CA GLU A 215 17.90 -15.88 20.47
C GLU A 215 17.78 -16.97 19.41
N ASN A 216 17.58 -18.23 19.82
CA ASN A 216 17.37 -19.35 18.92
C ASN A 216 16.10 -19.13 18.08
N GLU A 217 14.98 -18.78 18.72
CA GLU A 217 13.72 -18.52 18.02
C GLU A 217 13.79 -17.28 17.12
N VAL A 218 14.49 -16.23 17.56
CA VAL A 218 14.76 -15.07 16.71
C VAL A 218 15.55 -15.47 15.46
N GLY A 219 16.61 -16.26 15.64
CA GLY A 219 17.44 -16.77 14.57
C GLY A 219 16.68 -17.65 13.59
N GLU A 220 15.79 -18.51 14.07
CA GLU A 220 14.91 -19.35 13.26
C GLU A 220 13.95 -18.51 12.41
N GLY A 221 13.29 -17.51 13.02
CA GLY A 221 12.36 -16.64 12.31
C GLY A 221 13.04 -15.83 11.21
N ILE A 222 14.25 -15.31 11.48
CA ILE A 222 15.06 -14.61 10.49
C ILE A 222 15.48 -15.56 9.36
N ARG A 223 16.03 -16.74 9.70
CA ARG A 223 16.52 -17.70 8.71
C ARG A 223 15.43 -18.17 7.78
N ALA A 224 14.25 -18.51 8.32
CA ALA A 224 13.10 -18.91 7.51
C ALA A 224 12.77 -17.85 6.45
N LYS A 225 12.79 -16.56 6.81
CA LYS A 225 12.46 -15.46 5.88
C LYS A 225 13.57 -15.13 4.89
N ILE A 226 14.82 -15.44 5.23
CA ILE A 226 15.93 -15.40 4.27
C ILE A 226 15.80 -16.55 3.27
N ASP A 227 15.54 -17.76 3.75
CA ASP A 227 15.41 -18.97 2.92
C ASP A 227 14.18 -18.88 1.98
N GLU A 228 13.09 -18.27 2.43
CA GLU A 228 11.91 -17.95 1.60
C GLU A 228 12.19 -16.82 0.57
N GLY A 229 13.35 -16.17 0.60
CA GLY A 229 13.70 -15.05 -0.28
C GLY A 229 12.96 -13.75 0.05
N VAL A 230 12.34 -13.67 1.24
CA VAL A 230 11.59 -12.49 1.69
C VAL A 230 12.56 -11.37 2.06
N VAL A 231 13.69 -11.63 2.70
CA VAL A 231 14.69 -10.59 3.01
C VAL A 231 16.10 -11.12 2.87
N SER A 232 17.06 -10.23 2.65
CA SER A 232 18.48 -10.52 2.82
C SER A 232 18.97 -10.17 4.23
N ARG A 233 20.13 -10.71 4.63
CA ARG A 233 20.72 -10.38 5.94
C ARG A 233 21.06 -8.89 6.04
N GLU A 234 21.49 -8.29 4.94
CA GLU A 234 21.94 -6.90 4.84
C GLU A 234 20.78 -5.90 5.03
N GLU A 235 19.56 -6.34 4.78
CA GLU A 235 18.35 -5.55 5.03
C GLU A 235 17.95 -5.50 6.51
N LEU A 236 18.54 -6.34 7.37
CA LEU A 236 18.15 -6.45 8.78
C LEU A 236 19.12 -5.71 9.71
N PHE A 237 18.55 -4.83 10.52
CA PHE A 237 19.19 -4.21 11.67
C PHE A 237 18.87 -5.03 12.93
N ILE A 238 19.89 -5.58 13.57
CA ILE A 238 19.70 -6.37 14.80
C ILE A 238 20.32 -5.60 15.96
N THR A 239 19.50 -5.27 16.95
CA THR A 239 19.96 -4.66 18.19
C THR A 239 20.08 -5.75 19.25
N SER A 240 21.15 -5.72 20.02
CA SER A 240 21.33 -6.57 21.20
C SER A 240 21.79 -5.74 22.38
N LYS A 241 21.52 -6.25 23.59
CA LYS A 241 21.86 -5.60 24.87
C LYS A 241 22.49 -6.64 25.79
N LEU A 242 23.43 -6.17 26.63
CA LEU A 242 24.07 -6.93 27.69
C LEU A 242 23.19 -6.92 28.95
#